data_AF-A0A2N6NTL1-F1
#
_entry.id   AF-A0A2N6NTL1-F1
#
_cell.length_a   1.000
_cell.length_b   1.000
_cell.length_c   1.000
_cell.angle_alpha   90.00
_cell.angle_beta   90.00
_cell.angle_gamma   90.00
#
_symmetry.space_group_name_H-M   'P 1'
#
loop_
_entity.id
_entity.type
_entity.pdbx_description
1 polymer ?
#
loop_
_entity_poly.entity_id
_entity_poly.type
_entity_poly.pdbx_seq_one_letter_code
_entity_poly.pdbx_strand_id
1 'polypeptide(L)'
;MTPPPTPAASASAATPLSPAVRTERYRLVIAANDLLSDPSKRQLYDLHGAGWYHGGAPDLRQRDRDWRYQTNSPARNATWEDWEAWHQEQRRQRYGGAPPKPVYMSNGLFATLVVAMCFVGAMAQKNRALAIGEQYVEFVEDRNADIGRAMQRSTSASAGRSREERIDSFVRDRENVAYRYRPSKYDAPDVDDGEAARDVQQLRGVRVPPS
;
A
#
# COMPACT_ATOMS: atom_id res chain seq x y z
N MET A 1 63.67 -28.26 9.07
CA MET A 1 62.99 -26.94 9.06
C MET A 1 63.61 -26.11 7.96
N THR A 2 62.99 -26.10 6.79
CA THR A 2 63.40 -25.32 5.60
C THR A 2 62.51 -24.07 5.52
N PRO A 3 63.05 -22.87 5.27
CA PRO A 3 62.24 -21.68 5.06
C PRO A 3 61.54 -21.74 3.68
N PRO A 4 60.36 -21.11 3.53
CA PRO A 4 59.66 -21.06 2.24
C PRO A 4 60.39 -20.11 1.25
N PRO A 5 60.35 -20.39 -0.06
CA PRO A 5 60.91 -19.50 -1.06
C PRO A 5 60.07 -18.22 -1.18
N THR A 6 60.71 -17.07 -1.05
CA THR A 6 60.14 -15.75 -1.38
C THR A 6 59.73 -15.73 -2.85
N PRO A 7 58.53 -15.25 -3.23
CA PRO A 7 58.22 -15.06 -4.64
C PRO A 7 59.13 -13.95 -5.19
N ALA A 8 60.04 -14.34 -6.08
CA ALA A 8 60.84 -13.40 -6.84
C ALA A 8 59.89 -12.46 -7.58
N ALA A 9 59.92 -11.18 -7.21
CA ALA A 9 59.26 -10.12 -7.96
C ALA A 9 59.72 -10.25 -9.41
N SER A 10 58.81 -10.69 -10.28
CA SER A 10 59.04 -10.73 -11.73
C SER A 10 59.05 -9.29 -12.22
N ALA A 11 60.14 -8.58 -11.96
CA ALA A 11 60.51 -7.40 -12.69
C ALA A 11 60.81 -7.89 -14.11
N SER A 12 59.77 -7.97 -14.94
CA SER A 12 59.93 -8.13 -16.39
C SER A 12 60.85 -7.01 -16.82
N ALA A 13 62.09 -7.35 -17.18
CA ALA A 13 63.01 -6.46 -17.83
C ALA A 13 62.30 -5.97 -19.09
N ALA A 14 61.77 -4.75 -19.03
CA ALA A 14 61.00 -4.16 -20.10
C ALA A 14 61.91 -4.02 -21.32
N THR A 15 61.76 -4.91 -22.28
CA THR A 15 62.42 -4.79 -23.58
C THR A 15 62.08 -3.42 -24.15
N PRO A 16 63.07 -2.61 -24.61
CA PRO A 16 62.79 -1.27 -25.11
C PRO A 16 61.80 -1.38 -26.28
N LEU A 17 60.60 -0.81 -26.09
CA LEU A 17 59.55 -0.82 -27.09
C LEU A 17 60.03 -0.11 -28.36
N SER A 18 59.70 -0.67 -29.52
CA SER A 18 60.00 -0.01 -30.80
C SER A 18 59.36 1.38 -30.83
N PRO A 19 59.99 2.38 -31.49
CA PRO A 19 59.46 3.75 -31.54
C PRO A 19 58.02 3.84 -32.07
N ALA A 20 57.66 2.97 -33.01
CA ALA A 20 56.30 2.88 -33.57
C ALA A 20 55.28 2.46 -32.49
N VAL A 21 55.57 1.37 -31.75
CA VAL A 21 54.69 0.86 -30.69
C VAL A 21 54.57 1.85 -29.54
N ARG A 22 55.66 2.55 -29.19
CA ARG A 22 55.64 3.61 -28.17
C ARG A 22 54.71 4.75 -28.57
N THR A 23 54.74 5.16 -29.83
CA THR A 23 53.88 6.23 -30.35
C THR A 23 52.42 5.82 -30.36
N GLU A 24 52.12 4.58 -30.76
CA GLU A 24 50.76 4.04 -30.75
C GLU A 24 50.19 3.95 -29.33
N ARG A 25 50.96 3.39 -28.38
CA ARG A 25 50.56 3.34 -26.96
C ARG A 25 50.38 4.72 -26.37
N TYR A 26 51.23 5.67 -26.72
CA TYR A 26 51.10 7.06 -26.27
C TYR A 26 49.80 7.70 -26.79
N ARG A 27 49.43 7.47 -28.05
CA ARG A 27 48.14 7.90 -28.61
C ARG A 27 46.96 7.29 -27.86
N LEU A 28 47.03 6.01 -27.49
CA LEU A 28 45.99 5.34 -26.70
C LEU A 28 45.86 5.94 -25.29
N VAL A 29 46.97 6.24 -24.64
CA VAL A 29 46.97 6.86 -23.30
C VAL A 29 46.36 8.25 -23.34
N ILE A 30 46.68 9.05 -24.35
CA ILE A 30 46.06 10.38 -24.53
C ILE A 30 44.55 10.23 -24.78
N ALA A 31 44.14 9.36 -25.71
CA ALA A 31 42.72 9.16 -26.01
C ALA A 31 41.92 8.70 -24.77
N ALA A 32 42.51 7.83 -23.94
CA ALA A 32 41.92 7.43 -22.67
C ALA A 32 41.82 8.60 -21.69
N ASN A 33 42.86 9.42 -21.60
CA ASN A 33 42.85 10.60 -20.74
C ASN A 33 41.77 11.61 -21.19
N ASP A 34 41.66 11.90 -22.49
CA ASP A 34 40.66 12.83 -23.02
C ASP A 34 39.22 12.38 -22.73
N LEU A 35 38.98 11.07 -22.66
CA LEU A 35 37.68 10.49 -22.32
C LEU A 35 37.39 10.56 -20.82
N LEU A 36 38.38 10.24 -19.98
CA LEU A 36 38.23 10.12 -18.53
C LEU A 36 38.36 11.46 -17.78
N SER A 37 38.97 12.47 -18.39
CA SER A 37 39.21 13.77 -17.75
C SER A 37 37.93 14.61 -17.60
N ASP A 38 36.93 14.45 -18.48
CA ASP A 38 35.64 15.14 -18.38
C ASP A 38 34.62 14.25 -17.64
N PRO A 39 34.06 14.69 -16.51
CA PRO A 39 33.13 13.88 -15.73
C PRO A 39 31.87 13.50 -16.51
N SER A 40 31.43 14.33 -17.45
CA SER A 40 30.25 14.06 -18.27
C SER A 40 30.53 12.94 -19.28
N LYS A 41 31.70 12.98 -19.93
CA LYS A 41 32.13 11.93 -20.87
C LYS A 41 32.40 10.62 -20.16
N ARG A 42 32.98 10.68 -18.97
CA ARG A 42 33.18 9.51 -18.11
C ARG A 42 31.85 8.87 -17.72
N GLN A 43 30.86 9.66 -17.27
CA GLN A 43 29.55 9.13 -16.92
C GLN A 43 28.84 8.49 -18.12
N LEU A 44 28.93 9.10 -19.31
CA LEU A 44 28.39 8.53 -20.55
C LEU A 44 29.10 7.24 -20.95
N TYR A 45 30.41 7.17 -20.75
CA TYR A 45 31.17 5.94 -20.96
C TYR A 45 30.77 4.84 -19.97
N ASP A 46 30.63 5.17 -18.69
CA ASP A 46 30.27 4.20 -17.65
C ASP A 46 28.84 3.66 -17.85
N LEU A 47 27.89 4.49 -18.30
CA LEU A 47 26.49 4.10 -18.51
C LEU A 47 26.25 3.41 -19.87
N HIS A 48 26.92 3.87 -20.92
CA HIS A 48 26.59 3.50 -22.30
C HIS A 48 27.77 2.95 -23.12
N GLY A 49 28.97 2.89 -22.53
CA GLY A 49 30.21 2.55 -23.24
C GLY A 49 30.59 3.57 -24.31
N ALA A 50 30.03 4.79 -24.26
CA ALA A 50 30.16 5.79 -25.31
C ALA A 50 31.48 6.59 -25.18
N GLY A 51 32.19 6.78 -26.30
CA GLY A 51 33.35 7.68 -26.39
C GLY A 51 34.71 6.99 -26.60
N TRP A 52 34.78 5.66 -26.46
CA TRP A 52 35.98 4.87 -26.79
C TRP A 52 35.93 4.40 -28.25
N TYR A 53 36.38 5.24 -29.19
CA TYR A 53 36.37 4.88 -30.62
C TYR A 53 37.65 5.32 -31.34
N HIS A 54 38.42 4.33 -31.82
CA HIS A 54 39.59 4.51 -32.67
C HIS A 54 39.17 4.68 -34.15
N GLY A 55 38.40 5.73 -34.48
CA GLY A 55 37.97 5.90 -35.89
C GLY A 55 36.81 6.84 -36.20
N GLY A 56 36.44 7.73 -35.28
CA GLY A 56 35.27 8.59 -35.44
C GLY A 56 34.07 8.08 -34.64
N ALA A 57 33.21 9.00 -34.22
CA ALA A 57 32.00 8.66 -33.47
C ALA A 57 31.15 7.68 -34.30
N PRO A 58 30.69 6.56 -33.72
CA PRO A 58 29.79 5.66 -34.43
C PRO A 58 28.54 6.44 -34.77
N ASP A 59 28.11 6.33 -36.03
CA ASP A 59 26.78 6.79 -36.39
C ASP A 59 25.78 6.02 -35.52
N LEU A 60 25.05 6.74 -34.67
CA LEU A 60 24.01 6.17 -33.82
C LEU A 60 22.99 5.41 -34.67
N ARG A 61 22.77 5.83 -35.92
CA ARG A 61 21.90 5.13 -36.88
C ARG A 61 22.51 3.82 -37.36
N GLN A 62 23.82 3.75 -37.52
CA GLN A 62 24.51 2.50 -37.86
C GLN A 62 24.44 1.52 -36.70
N ARG A 63 24.65 1.99 -35.47
CA ARG A 63 24.51 1.15 -34.27
C ARG A 63 23.08 0.65 -34.04
N ASP A 64 22.08 1.50 -34.31
CA ASP A 64 20.66 1.11 -34.30
C ASP A 64 20.34 0.07 -35.38
N ARG A 65 20.89 0.26 -36.59
CA ARG A 65 20.79 -0.71 -37.69
C ARG A 65 21.45 -2.04 -37.31
N ASP A 66 22.66 -2.01 -36.78
CA ASP A 66 23.39 -3.21 -36.34
C ASP A 66 22.61 -3.94 -35.24
N TRP A 67 22.05 -3.22 -34.28
CA TRP A 67 21.17 -3.81 -33.26
C TRP A 67 19.96 -4.52 -33.86
N ARG A 68 19.29 -3.97 -34.88
CA ARG A 68 18.15 -4.63 -35.54
C ARG A 68 18.56 -5.85 -36.37
N TYR A 69 19.71 -5.82 -37.03
CA TYR A 69 20.12 -6.86 -37.98
C TYR A 69 21.11 -7.89 -37.40
N GLN A 70 21.55 -7.72 -36.14
CA GLN A 70 22.39 -8.70 -35.45
C GLN A 70 21.72 -10.08 -35.40
N THR A 71 22.52 -11.13 -35.59
CA THR A 71 22.07 -12.51 -35.42
C THR A 71 21.56 -12.71 -33.99
N ASN A 72 20.33 -13.22 -33.83
CA ASN A 72 19.62 -13.34 -32.54
C ASN A 72 19.31 -12.00 -31.86
N SER A 73 18.89 -10.99 -32.61
CA SER A 73 18.32 -9.75 -32.04
C SER A 73 16.78 -9.82 -31.95
N PRO A 74 16.17 -9.36 -30.84
CA PRO A 74 14.71 -9.24 -30.71
C PRO A 74 14.13 -8.03 -31.47
N ALA A 75 14.98 -7.19 -32.08
CA ALA A 75 14.60 -5.86 -32.55
C ALA A 75 14.32 -5.76 -34.07
N ARG A 76 14.11 -6.88 -34.77
CA ARG A 76 13.83 -6.88 -36.22
C ARG A 76 12.48 -6.25 -36.54
N ASN A 77 11.39 -6.94 -36.22
CA ASN A 77 10.02 -6.45 -36.40
C ASN A 77 9.42 -5.93 -35.10
N ALA A 78 10.14 -6.08 -33.97
CA ALA A 78 9.70 -5.71 -32.63
C ALA A 78 8.30 -6.25 -32.27
N THR A 79 7.93 -7.38 -32.89
CA THR A 79 6.70 -8.10 -32.59
C THR A 79 6.93 -9.00 -31.36
N TRP A 80 5.84 -9.42 -30.74
CA TRP A 80 5.90 -10.35 -29.62
C TRP A 80 6.56 -11.68 -29.99
N GLU A 81 6.38 -12.14 -31.23
CA GLU A 81 6.99 -13.38 -31.75
C GLU A 81 8.53 -13.30 -31.81
N ASP A 82 9.09 -12.17 -32.26
CA ASP A 82 10.54 -11.94 -32.29
C ASP A 82 11.14 -11.93 -30.87
N TRP A 83 10.42 -11.34 -29.92
CA TRP A 83 10.79 -11.35 -28.51
C TRP A 83 10.75 -12.75 -27.91
N GLU A 84 9.72 -13.53 -28.23
CA GLU A 84 9.59 -14.89 -27.72
C GLU A 84 10.67 -15.80 -28.31
N ALA A 85 10.98 -15.69 -29.60
CA ALA A 85 12.06 -16.44 -30.25
C ALA A 85 13.43 -16.12 -29.62
N TRP A 86 13.72 -14.83 -29.40
CA TRP A 86 14.94 -14.41 -28.71
C TRP A 86 15.02 -14.94 -27.28
N HIS A 87 13.92 -14.85 -26.53
CA HIS A 87 13.85 -15.31 -25.16
C HIS A 87 14.00 -16.84 -25.04
N GLN A 88 13.44 -17.59 -25.98
CA GLN A 88 13.63 -19.05 -26.09
C GLN A 88 15.10 -19.38 -26.36
N GLU A 89 15.75 -18.66 -27.27
CA GLU A 89 17.15 -18.87 -27.63
C GLU A 89 18.10 -18.55 -26.47
N GLN A 90 17.86 -17.44 -25.75
CA GLN A 90 18.58 -17.13 -24.51
C GLN A 90 18.42 -18.22 -23.45
N ARG A 91 17.21 -18.75 -23.29
CA ARG A 91 16.95 -19.86 -22.35
C ARG A 91 17.70 -21.11 -22.75
N ARG A 92 17.74 -21.46 -24.04
CA ARG A 92 18.53 -22.60 -24.54
C ARG A 92 20.01 -22.42 -24.23
N GLN A 93 20.57 -21.24 -24.48
CA GLN A 93 21.97 -20.93 -24.18
C GLN A 93 22.28 -21.01 -22.69
N ARG A 94 21.36 -20.53 -21.83
CA ARG A 94 21.54 -20.52 -20.37
C ARG A 94 21.40 -21.89 -19.73
N TYR A 95 20.47 -22.71 -20.20
CA TYR A 95 20.13 -24.01 -19.58
C TYR A 95 20.70 -25.21 -20.36
N GLY A 96 21.36 -24.99 -21.49
CA GLY A 96 21.93 -26.05 -22.34
C GLY A 96 20.87 -27.01 -22.93
N GLY A 97 19.59 -26.60 -22.98
CA GLY A 97 18.48 -27.48 -23.33
C GLY A 97 17.10 -26.84 -23.16
N ALA A 98 16.07 -27.68 -23.06
CA ALA A 98 14.70 -27.20 -22.86
C ALA A 98 14.58 -26.42 -21.54
N PRO A 99 13.97 -25.22 -21.55
CA PRO A 99 13.83 -24.43 -20.33
C PRO A 99 13.04 -25.21 -19.26
N PRO A 100 13.33 -25.01 -17.96
CA PRO A 100 12.54 -25.60 -16.90
C PRO A 100 11.09 -25.16 -17.06
N LYS A 101 10.18 -26.13 -17.12
CA LYS A 101 8.73 -25.86 -17.17
C LYS A 101 8.35 -25.02 -15.95
N PRO A 102 7.49 -24.00 -16.10
CA PRO A 102 7.00 -23.24 -14.95
C PRO A 102 6.42 -24.21 -13.92
N VAL A 103 6.95 -24.15 -12.69
CA VAL A 103 6.49 -24.98 -11.59
C VAL A 103 5.18 -24.38 -11.09
N TYR A 104 4.07 -24.83 -11.67
CA TYR A 104 2.75 -24.54 -11.12
C TYR A 104 2.49 -25.47 -9.94
N MET A 105 1.90 -24.90 -8.89
CA MET A 105 1.38 -25.69 -7.78
C MET A 105 0.33 -26.68 -8.29
N SER A 106 0.33 -27.91 -7.76
CA SER A 106 -0.71 -28.87 -8.09
C SER A 106 -2.08 -28.36 -7.64
N ASN A 107 -3.14 -28.64 -8.40
CA ASN A 107 -4.51 -28.26 -8.06
C ASN A 107 -4.91 -28.72 -6.64
N GLY A 108 -4.39 -29.87 -6.20
CA GLY A 108 -4.61 -30.38 -4.85
C GLY A 108 -3.99 -29.52 -3.75
N LEU A 109 -2.75 -29.04 -3.93
CA LEU A 109 -2.10 -28.16 -2.95
C LEU A 109 -2.77 -26.79 -2.88
N PHE A 110 -3.29 -26.28 -4.00
CA PHE A 110 -4.14 -25.09 -3.98
C PHE A 110 -5.40 -25.30 -3.15
N ALA A 111 -6.13 -26.40 -3.41
CA ALA A 111 -7.37 -26.70 -2.70
C ALA A 111 -7.15 -26.87 -1.20
N THR A 112 -6.06 -27.53 -0.76
CA THR A 112 -5.77 -27.69 0.66
C THR A 112 -5.44 -26.36 1.35
N LEU A 113 -4.74 -25.45 0.68
CA LEU A 113 -4.47 -24.10 1.20
C LEU A 113 -5.76 -23.29 1.38
N VAL A 114 -6.67 -23.33 0.40
CA VAL A 114 -7.98 -22.66 0.51
C VAL A 114 -8.79 -23.22 1.67
N VAL A 115 -8.85 -24.54 1.81
CA VAL A 115 -9.55 -25.20 2.91
C VAL A 115 -8.94 -24.83 4.26
N ALA A 116 -7.60 -24.84 4.38
CA ALA A 116 -6.92 -24.42 5.60
C ALA A 116 -7.22 -22.96 5.97
N MET A 117 -7.25 -22.05 4.98
CA MET A 117 -7.61 -20.66 5.19
C MET A 117 -9.06 -20.49 5.65
N CYS A 118 -9.99 -21.27 5.09
CA CYS A 118 -11.39 -21.32 5.55
C CYS A 118 -11.50 -21.81 7.00
N PHE A 119 -10.74 -22.86 7.38
CA PHE A 119 -10.71 -23.35 8.76
C PHE A 119 -10.17 -22.29 9.74
N VAL A 120 -9.10 -21.60 9.38
CA VAL A 120 -8.56 -20.49 10.18
C VAL A 120 -9.57 -19.34 10.31
N GLY A 121 -10.24 -18.97 9.22
CA GLY A 121 -11.28 -17.96 9.23
C GLY A 121 -12.47 -18.34 10.12
N ALA A 122 -12.92 -19.59 10.05
CA ALA A 122 -13.98 -20.12 10.92
C ALA A 122 -13.57 -20.12 12.40
N MET A 123 -12.32 -20.47 12.71
CA MET A 123 -11.78 -20.45 14.07
C MET A 123 -11.70 -19.01 14.63
N ALA A 124 -11.26 -18.05 13.81
CA ALA A 124 -11.17 -16.65 14.20
C ALA A 124 -12.53 -16.02 14.51
N GLN A 125 -13.59 -16.37 13.75
CA GLN A 125 -14.96 -15.91 14.04
C GLN A 125 -15.51 -16.50 15.34
N LYS A 126 -15.22 -17.77 15.65
CA LYS A 126 -15.65 -18.40 16.93
C LYS A 126 -15.09 -17.65 18.14
N ASN A 127 -13.81 -17.29 18.11
CA ASN A 127 -13.19 -16.55 19.22
C ASN A 127 -13.76 -15.13 19.36
N ARG A 128 -14.17 -14.49 18.26
CA ARG A 128 -14.79 -13.15 18.27
C ARG A 128 -16.26 -13.17 18.73
N ALA A 129 -17.00 -14.22 18.40
CA ALA A 129 -18.41 -14.37 18.78
C ALA A 129 -18.59 -14.53 20.30
N LEU A 130 -17.65 -15.17 21.00
CA LEU A 130 -17.68 -15.30 22.46
C LEU A 130 -17.50 -13.95 23.16
N ALA A 131 -16.57 -13.11 22.69
CA ALA A 131 -16.31 -11.78 23.26
C ALA A 131 -17.43 -10.77 22.99
N ILE A 132 -18.11 -10.86 21.84
CA ILE A 132 -19.25 -9.99 21.50
C ILE A 132 -20.54 -10.49 22.15
N GLY A 133 -20.69 -11.82 22.30
CA GLY A 133 -21.86 -12.44 22.92
C GLY A 133 -22.03 -12.06 24.38
N GLU A 134 -20.96 -12.02 25.16
CA GLU A 134 -21.00 -11.64 26.58
C GLU A 134 -21.52 -10.20 26.77
N GLN A 135 -20.99 -9.24 26.00
CA GLN A 135 -21.43 -7.84 26.06
C GLN A 135 -22.88 -7.65 25.59
N TYR A 136 -23.33 -8.44 24.61
CA TYR A 136 -24.71 -8.36 24.12
C TYR A 136 -25.70 -8.97 25.11
N VAL A 137 -25.34 -10.10 25.74
CA VAL A 137 -26.17 -10.76 26.75
C VAL A 137 -26.29 -9.86 27.98
N GLU A 138 -25.19 -9.29 28.47
CA GLU A 138 -25.19 -8.35 29.60
C GLU A 138 -26.06 -7.12 29.32
N PHE A 139 -25.95 -6.52 28.12
CA PHE A 139 -26.79 -5.39 27.74
C PHE A 139 -28.28 -5.73 27.67
N VAL A 140 -28.63 -6.92 27.16
CA VAL A 140 -30.01 -7.39 27.09
C VAL A 140 -30.57 -7.70 28.48
N GLU A 141 -29.77 -8.30 29.36
CA GLU A 141 -30.14 -8.58 30.75
C GLU A 141 -30.40 -7.29 31.54
N ASP A 142 -29.53 -6.29 31.43
CA ASP A 142 -29.70 -4.98 32.05
C ASP A 142 -30.98 -4.28 31.58
N ARG A 143 -31.23 -4.29 30.27
CA ARG A 143 -32.46 -3.71 29.68
C ARG A 143 -33.70 -4.42 30.20
N ASN A 144 -33.67 -5.74 30.30
CA ASN A 144 -34.81 -6.52 30.76
C ASN A 144 -35.07 -6.28 32.26
N ALA A 145 -34.01 -6.15 33.07
CA ALA A 145 -34.11 -5.81 34.49
C ALA A 145 -34.68 -4.40 34.72
N ASP A 146 -34.31 -3.43 33.87
CA ASP A 146 -34.86 -2.08 33.92
C ASP A 146 -36.34 -2.03 33.52
N ILE A 147 -36.73 -2.76 32.46
CA ILE A 147 -38.13 -2.90 32.04
C ILE A 147 -38.95 -3.59 33.13
N GLY A 148 -38.44 -4.67 33.72
CA GLY A 148 -39.09 -5.36 34.83
C GLY A 148 -39.32 -4.45 36.04
N ARG A 149 -38.34 -3.62 36.40
CA ARG A 149 -38.46 -2.62 37.47
C ARG A 149 -39.48 -1.53 37.14
N ALA A 150 -39.50 -1.03 35.90
CA ALA A 150 -40.48 -0.05 35.44
C ALA A 150 -41.91 -0.62 35.47
N MET A 151 -42.06 -1.87 35.00
CA MET A 151 -43.34 -2.58 34.98
C MET A 151 -43.84 -2.89 36.39
N GLN A 152 -42.95 -3.25 37.32
CA GLN A 152 -43.32 -3.47 38.72
C GLN A 152 -43.76 -2.17 39.40
N ARG A 153 -43.11 -1.04 39.09
CA ARG A 153 -43.52 0.30 39.57
C ARG A 153 -44.86 0.75 39.01
N SER A 154 -45.13 0.52 37.73
CA SER A 154 -46.44 0.86 37.13
C SER A 154 -47.56 -0.04 37.64
N THR A 155 -47.27 -1.33 37.84
CA THR A 155 -48.20 -2.31 38.41
C THR A 155 -48.52 -1.99 39.88
N SER A 156 -47.52 -1.67 40.70
CA SER A 156 -47.76 -1.29 42.10
C SER A 156 -48.46 0.07 42.23
N ALA A 157 -48.13 1.04 41.37
CA ALA A 157 -48.84 2.33 41.36
C ALA A 157 -50.31 2.19 40.92
N SER A 158 -50.63 1.23 40.05
CA SER A 158 -51.99 1.00 39.57
C SER A 158 -52.79 -0.01 40.41
N ALA A 159 -52.17 -0.66 41.40
CA ALA A 159 -52.82 -1.53 42.37
C ALA A 159 -53.46 -0.67 43.47
N GLY A 160 -54.80 -0.62 43.50
CA GLY A 160 -55.58 0.15 44.49
C GLY A 160 -56.23 1.43 43.98
N ARG A 161 -56.01 1.81 42.71
CA ARG A 161 -56.65 2.97 42.08
C ARG A 161 -58.09 2.67 41.65
N SER A 162 -58.98 3.65 41.79
CA SER A 162 -60.36 3.59 41.29
C SER A 162 -60.39 3.50 39.75
N ARG A 163 -61.51 3.07 39.17
CA ARG A 163 -61.65 2.87 37.72
C ARG A 163 -61.32 4.15 36.95
N GLU A 164 -61.78 5.28 37.46
CA GLU A 164 -61.62 6.61 36.86
C GLU A 164 -60.14 7.05 36.87
N GLU A 165 -59.43 6.77 37.96
CA GLU A 165 -58.01 7.12 38.09
C GLU A 165 -57.12 6.23 37.19
N ARG A 166 -57.50 4.97 37.00
CA ARG A 166 -56.85 4.08 36.01
C ARG A 166 -57.07 4.57 34.59
N ILE A 167 -58.28 5.02 34.26
CA ILE A 167 -58.60 5.58 32.94
C ILE A 167 -57.81 6.87 32.69
N ASP A 168 -57.76 7.80 33.64
CA ASP A 168 -56.96 9.04 33.51
C ASP A 168 -55.47 8.74 33.32
N SER A 169 -54.93 7.79 34.09
CA SER A 169 -53.52 7.38 33.95
C SER A 169 -53.21 6.77 32.59
N PHE A 170 -54.14 5.97 32.03
CA PHE A 170 -53.99 5.37 30.70
C PHE A 170 -54.10 6.42 29.59
N VAL A 171 -55.05 7.34 29.70
CA VAL A 171 -55.17 8.46 28.74
C VAL A 171 -53.91 9.30 28.77
N ARG A 172 -53.41 9.65 29.97
CA ARG A 172 -52.16 10.40 30.12
C ARG A 172 -50.97 9.68 29.52
N ASP A 173 -50.82 8.37 29.73
CA ASP A 173 -49.70 7.59 29.19
C ASP A 173 -49.79 7.49 27.66
N ARG A 174 -50.98 7.20 27.13
CA ARG A 174 -51.25 7.13 25.68
C ARG A 174 -51.01 8.48 24.98
N GLU A 175 -51.53 9.56 25.54
CA GLU A 175 -51.37 10.91 25.00
C GLU A 175 -49.92 11.38 25.10
N ASN A 176 -49.20 11.05 26.18
CA ASN A 176 -47.78 11.39 26.37
C ASN A 176 -46.83 10.62 25.43
N VAL A 177 -47.18 9.38 25.04
CA VAL A 177 -46.42 8.61 24.04
C VAL A 177 -46.69 9.11 22.62
N ALA A 178 -47.90 9.58 22.33
CA ALA A 178 -48.28 10.08 21.00
C ALA A 178 -47.89 11.56 20.78
N TYR A 179 -47.96 12.39 21.80
CA TYR A 179 -47.64 13.82 21.77
C TYR A 179 -46.99 14.25 23.08
N ARG A 180 -45.98 15.13 23.01
CA ARG A 180 -45.33 15.71 24.19
C ARG A 180 -46.33 16.59 24.95
N TYR A 181 -47.12 15.98 25.82
CA TYR A 181 -48.24 16.60 26.52
C TYR A 181 -47.76 17.75 27.44
N ARG A 182 -48.23 18.98 27.18
CA ARG A 182 -48.16 20.11 28.10
C ARG A 182 -49.56 20.35 28.67
N PRO A 183 -49.79 20.18 29.99
CA PRO A 183 -51.09 20.43 30.58
C PRO A 183 -51.44 21.93 30.54
N SER A 184 -52.55 22.28 29.89
CA SER A 184 -53.12 23.64 29.73
C SER A 184 -53.47 24.36 31.05
N LYS A 185 -53.32 23.69 32.20
CA LYS A 185 -53.43 24.31 33.53
C LYS A 185 -52.43 25.45 33.77
N TYR A 186 -51.39 25.59 32.94
CA TYR A 186 -50.40 26.67 33.03
C TYR A 186 -50.27 27.49 31.73
N ASP A 187 -51.36 27.71 31.00
CA ASP A 187 -51.40 28.77 29.99
C ASP A 187 -51.41 30.14 30.70
N ALA A 188 -50.21 30.65 31.00
CA ALA A 188 -50.04 32.08 31.25
C ALA A 188 -50.15 32.81 29.90
N PRO A 189 -50.83 33.98 29.83
CA PRO A 189 -50.99 34.71 28.58
C PRO A 189 -49.62 35.14 28.04
N ASP A 190 -49.49 35.06 26.72
CA ASP A 190 -48.30 35.39 25.94
C ASP A 190 -47.65 36.71 26.40
N VAL A 191 -46.46 36.61 26.99
CA VAL A 191 -45.57 37.75 27.19
C VAL A 191 -44.54 37.73 26.07
N ASP A 192 -44.85 38.52 25.05
CA ASP A 192 -43.97 39.24 24.13
C ASP A 192 -42.62 38.59 23.78
N ASP A 193 -42.58 38.03 22.57
CA ASP A 193 -41.38 37.60 21.84
C ASP A 193 -40.44 38.79 21.56
N GLY A 194 -39.65 39.23 22.55
CA GLY A 194 -38.77 40.39 22.38
C GLY A 194 -37.38 40.31 23.00
N GLU A 195 -37.19 39.55 24.07
CA GLU A 195 -36.00 39.74 24.94
C GLU A 195 -34.99 38.57 24.91
N ALA A 196 -35.43 37.33 24.62
CA ALA A 196 -34.54 36.16 24.61
C ALA A 196 -33.55 36.09 23.41
N ALA A 197 -33.78 36.89 22.35
CA ALA A 197 -32.87 36.93 21.20
C ALA A 197 -31.63 37.82 21.44
N ARG A 198 -31.63 38.67 22.48
CA ARG A 198 -30.50 39.59 22.76
C ARG A 198 -29.41 38.95 23.63
N ASP A 199 -29.78 38.01 24.50
CA ASP A 199 -28.82 37.36 25.40
C ASP A 199 -28.04 36.20 24.77
N VAL A 200 -28.56 35.59 23.70
CA VAL A 200 -27.82 34.53 22.98
C VAL A 200 -26.69 35.10 22.11
N GLN A 201 -26.77 36.39 21.73
CA GLN A 201 -25.75 37.06 20.92
C GLN A 201 -24.53 37.52 21.75
N GLN A 202 -24.66 37.72 23.07
CA GLN A 202 -23.55 38.13 23.95
C GLN A 202 -22.70 36.96 24.48
N LEU A 203 -23.18 35.71 24.40
CA LEU A 203 -22.46 34.53 24.93
C LEU A 203 -21.67 33.73 23.89
N ARG A 204 -21.72 34.09 22.60
CA ARG A 204 -20.79 33.56 21.57
C ARG A 204 -19.68 34.58 21.27
N GLY A 205 -18.71 34.63 22.17
CA GLY A 205 -17.45 35.34 21.94
C GLY A 205 -16.70 34.80 20.73
N VAL A 206 -16.86 35.45 19.57
CA VAL A 206 -15.96 35.32 18.42
C VAL A 206 -15.03 36.53 18.46
N ARG A 207 -13.81 36.32 18.96
CA ARG A 207 -12.73 37.31 18.92
C ARG A 207 -11.96 37.09 17.61
N VAL A 208 -12.22 37.91 16.59
CA VAL A 208 -11.38 38.00 15.38
C VAL A 208 -10.28 39.03 15.68
N PRO A 209 -8.98 38.70 15.55
CA PRO A 209 -7.91 39.69 15.64
C PRO A 209 -7.78 40.50 14.33
N PRO A 210 -7.37 41.77 14.40
CA PRO A 210 -7.25 42.65 13.25
C PRO A 210 -5.99 42.38 12.41
N SER A 211 -6.03 42.99 11.22
CA SER A 211 -5.14 42.93 10.05
C SER A 211 -3.65 43.08 10.31
#